data_AF-A0A7X9IKZ3-F1
#
_entry.id   AF-A0A7X9IKZ3-F1
#
_cell.length_a   1.000
_cell.length_b   1.000
_cell.length_c   1.000
_cell.angle_alpha   90.00
_cell.angle_beta   90.00
_cell.angle_gamma   90.00
#
_symmetry.space_group_name_H-M   'P 1'
#
loop_
_entity.id
_entity.type
_entity.pdbx_description
1 polymer ?
#
loop_
_entity_poly.entity_id
_entity_poly.type
_entity_poly.pdbx_seq_one_letter_code
_entity_poly.pdbx_strand_id
1 'polypeptide(L)'
;YFNEINTYIPPWHVVVSQLSEVDLVREHIRIVSGQALSVFSPEPHSRSHVIGVSVNAEDPMKDFAPSPGTLTQFEVPLATGAAIFATAKSGDLISSFYEPVIAQAVAVDSSRDSAITKLRVALSEFIIEGVKTNLPLLRAILELPEFKAGDVDSSLLLDKDSLKELLEKTRIDTEEDIAALIAALTLHNDTNSEQIINAAGRSEGFSIWNFTARLLNRNSMEI
;
A
#
# COMPACT_ATOMS: atom_id res chain seq x y z
N TYR A 1 12.76 -17.87 23.55
CA TYR A 1 14.12 -18.02 22.98
C TYR A 1 14.65 -16.65 22.65
N PHE A 2 15.93 -16.39 22.92
CA PHE A 2 16.62 -15.18 22.45
C PHE A 2 17.07 -15.40 21.00
N ASN A 3 17.01 -14.36 20.16
CA ASN A 3 17.46 -14.42 18.76
C ASN A 3 18.68 -13.54 18.52
N GLU A 4 18.54 -12.22 18.68
CA GLU A 4 19.60 -11.25 18.37
C GLU A 4 19.46 -9.95 19.18
N ILE A 5 20.50 -9.10 19.10
CA ILE A 5 20.50 -7.72 19.60
C ILE A 5 20.89 -6.80 18.44
N ASN A 6 20.04 -5.80 18.17
CA ASN A 6 20.38 -4.70 17.30
C ASN A 6 20.99 -3.56 18.12
N THR A 7 22.22 -3.16 17.79
CA THR A 7 23.00 -2.13 18.53
C THR A 7 22.79 -0.71 18.00
N TYR A 8 21.76 -0.51 17.19
CA TYR A 8 21.41 0.75 16.55
C TYR A 8 19.89 1.01 16.68
N ILE A 9 19.46 2.23 16.39
CA ILE A 9 18.04 2.58 16.36
C ILE A 9 17.38 1.89 15.16
N PRO A 10 16.41 0.98 15.36
CA PRO A 10 15.83 0.26 14.25
C PRO A 10 14.88 1.14 13.42
N PRO A 11 14.59 0.78 12.15
CA PRO A 11 13.62 1.52 11.32
C PRO A 11 12.23 1.66 11.96
N TRP A 12 11.81 0.72 12.80
CA TRP A 12 10.53 0.74 13.52
C TRP A 12 10.55 1.54 14.84
N HIS A 13 11.61 2.30 15.13
CA HIS A 13 11.70 3.13 16.34
C HIS A 13 10.57 4.16 16.44
N VAL A 14 9.99 4.60 15.31
CA VAL A 14 8.84 5.52 15.30
C VAL A 14 7.64 4.91 16.03
N VAL A 15 7.36 3.62 15.83
CA VAL A 15 6.28 2.90 16.52
C VAL A 15 6.53 2.87 18.02
N VAL A 16 7.75 2.54 18.43
CA VAL A 16 8.13 2.48 19.85
C VAL A 16 8.10 3.87 20.49
N SER A 17 8.48 4.90 19.75
CA SER A 17 8.46 6.29 20.23
C SER A 17 7.02 6.78 20.44
N GLN A 18 6.10 6.42 19.55
CA GLN A 18 4.67 6.70 19.73
C GLN A 18 4.08 5.90 20.90
N LEU A 19 4.48 4.64 21.08
CA LEU A 19 3.99 3.78 22.16
C LEU A 19 4.46 4.24 23.54
N SER A 20 5.74 4.62 23.65
CA SER A 20 6.37 4.98 24.92
C SER A 20 6.27 6.46 25.24
N GLU A 21 5.83 7.29 24.28
CA GLU A 21 5.88 8.75 24.34
C GLU A 21 7.30 9.31 24.55
N VAL A 22 8.32 8.51 24.20
CA VAL A 22 9.74 8.87 24.29
C VAL A 22 10.32 9.04 22.88
N ASP A 23 10.96 10.18 22.65
CA ASP A 23 11.74 10.40 21.42
C ASP A 23 13.09 9.66 21.52
N LEU A 24 13.13 8.45 20.96
CA LEU A 24 14.31 7.58 21.02
C LEU A 24 15.55 8.20 20.34
N VAL A 25 15.36 8.99 19.28
CA VAL A 25 16.47 9.64 18.57
C VAL A 25 17.07 10.74 19.44
N ARG A 26 16.21 11.55 20.08
CA ARG A 26 16.66 12.57 21.04
C ARG A 26 17.40 11.95 22.22
N GLU A 27 16.88 10.87 22.81
CA GLU A 27 17.55 10.19 23.92
C GLU A 27 18.92 9.63 23.50
N HIS A 28 19.03 9.09 22.28
CA HIS A 28 20.31 8.64 21.76
C HIS A 28 21.32 9.79 21.64
N ILE A 29 20.91 10.95 21.10
CA ILE A 29 21.78 12.13 21.00
C ILE A 29 22.21 12.63 22.39
N ARG A 30 21.32 12.61 23.38
CA ARG A 30 21.63 12.99 24.77
C ARG A 30 22.72 12.11 25.36
N ILE A 31 22.56 10.79 25.26
CA ILE A 31 23.55 9.81 25.76
C ILE A 31 24.90 10.02 25.10
N VAL A 32 24.94 10.15 23.78
CA VAL A 32 26.17 10.41 23.02
C VAL A 32 26.82 11.74 23.43
N SER A 33 26.02 12.71 23.84
CA SER A 33 26.49 14.00 24.37
C SER A 33 26.92 13.96 25.84
N GLY A 34 27.02 12.77 26.45
CA GLY A 34 27.41 12.58 27.85
C GLY A 34 26.32 12.97 28.85
N GLN A 35 25.09 13.21 28.39
CA GLN A 35 23.95 13.48 29.26
C GLN A 35 23.28 12.19 29.70
N ALA A 36 22.66 12.20 30.89
CA ALA A 36 21.80 11.11 31.31
C ALA A 36 20.49 11.06 30.50
N LEU A 37 19.89 9.87 30.45
CA LEU A 37 18.52 9.66 29.96
C LEU A 37 17.57 10.66 30.62
N SER A 38 16.73 11.32 29.82
CA SER A 38 15.75 12.27 30.31
C SER A 38 14.56 11.59 31.00
N VAL A 39 14.32 10.33 30.63
CA VAL A 39 13.22 9.51 31.10
C VAL A 39 13.76 8.22 31.69
N PHE A 40 13.32 7.92 32.91
CA PHE A 40 13.56 6.64 33.56
C PHE A 40 12.22 6.12 34.07
N SER A 41 11.53 5.34 33.25
CA SER A 41 10.37 4.57 33.69
C SER A 41 10.54 3.13 33.21
N PRO A 42 10.62 2.14 34.13
CA PRO A 42 10.63 0.73 33.77
C PRO A 42 9.26 0.24 33.30
N GLU A 43 8.19 1.02 33.51
CA GLU A 43 6.84 0.66 33.10
C GLU A 43 6.43 1.41 31.82
N PRO A 44 6.12 0.69 30.72
CA PRO A 44 5.53 1.31 29.55
C PRO A 44 4.12 1.78 29.90
N HIS A 45 3.92 3.09 29.88
CA HIS A 45 2.61 3.70 30.00
C HIS A 45 1.88 3.51 28.66
N SER A 46 1.19 2.40 28.47
CA SER A 46 0.30 2.32 27.30
C SER A 46 -0.79 1.26 27.48
N ARG A 47 -2.03 1.73 27.59
CA ARG A 47 -3.24 0.95 27.24
C ARG A 47 -3.63 1.18 25.78
N SER A 48 -2.68 1.60 24.95
CA SER A 48 -2.90 2.02 23.57
C SER A 48 -2.26 1.02 22.61
N HIS A 49 -2.89 0.86 21.46
CA HIS A 49 -2.40 0.09 20.33
C HIS A 49 -1.73 1.02 19.33
N VAL A 50 -0.52 0.67 18.92
CA VAL A 50 0.24 1.37 17.90
C VAL A 50 0.52 0.41 16.76
N ILE A 51 0.17 0.82 15.54
CA ILE A 51 0.41 0.04 14.33
C ILE A 51 1.14 0.94 13.34
N GLY A 52 2.30 0.48 12.88
CA GLY A 52 3.12 1.16 11.88
C GLY A 52 3.29 0.33 10.63
N VAL A 53 3.31 0.98 9.48
CA VAL A 53 3.61 0.38 8.17
C VAL A 53 4.62 1.23 7.40
N SER A 54 5.36 0.58 6.50
CA SER A 54 6.30 1.23 5.58
C SER A 54 5.75 1.15 4.16
N VAL A 55 5.49 2.31 3.56
CA VAL A 55 5.09 2.43 2.16
C VAL A 55 6.36 2.48 1.31
N ASN A 56 6.55 1.45 0.48
CA ASN A 56 7.75 1.25 -0.31
C ASN A 56 7.44 1.26 -1.80
N ALA A 57 8.39 1.73 -2.60
CA ALA A 57 8.40 1.60 -4.06
C ALA A 57 8.83 0.19 -4.48
N GLU A 58 7.92 -0.75 -4.38
CA GLU A 58 8.08 -2.16 -4.75
C GLU A 58 6.78 -2.68 -5.39
N ASP A 59 6.87 -3.74 -6.18
CA ASP A 59 5.72 -4.37 -6.84
C ASP A 59 5.45 -5.75 -6.23
N PRO A 60 4.46 -5.87 -5.32
CA PRO A 60 4.08 -7.16 -4.74
C PRO A 60 3.63 -8.21 -5.76
N MET A 61 3.06 -7.80 -6.91
CA MET A 61 2.66 -8.73 -7.98
C MET A 61 3.87 -9.35 -8.68
N LYS A 62 5.04 -8.75 -8.53
CA LYS A 62 6.29 -9.16 -9.15
C LYS A 62 7.32 -9.53 -8.08
N ASP A 63 6.91 -10.36 -7.12
CA ASP A 63 7.78 -10.89 -6.06
C ASP A 63 8.51 -9.77 -5.28
N PHE A 64 7.78 -8.69 -4.99
CA PHE A 64 8.30 -7.49 -4.30
C PHE A 64 9.51 -6.85 -5.01
N ALA A 65 9.58 -6.97 -6.35
CA ALA A 65 10.64 -6.34 -7.11
C ALA A 65 10.66 -4.81 -6.86
N PRO A 66 11.83 -4.19 -6.65
CA PRO A 66 11.94 -2.75 -6.51
C PRO A 66 11.33 -2.03 -7.74
N SER A 67 10.66 -0.91 -7.49
CA SER A 67 10.07 -0.06 -8.52
C SER A 67 10.77 1.31 -8.57
N PRO A 68 12.01 1.37 -9.10
CA PRO A 68 12.71 2.64 -9.24
C PRO A 68 12.03 3.53 -10.28
N GLY A 69 12.06 4.83 -10.05
CA GLY A 69 11.38 5.80 -10.91
C GLY A 69 11.26 7.16 -10.24
N THR A 70 10.79 8.14 -11.00
CA THR A 70 10.49 9.46 -10.44
C THR A 70 9.09 9.45 -9.84
N LEU A 71 8.94 9.94 -8.61
CA LEU A 71 7.63 10.20 -8.04
C LEU A 71 6.98 11.37 -8.79
N THR A 72 6.16 11.09 -9.80
CA THR A 72 5.54 12.15 -10.62
C THR A 72 4.52 12.95 -9.82
N GLN A 73 3.85 12.29 -8.89
CA GLN A 73 2.98 12.89 -7.89
C GLN A 73 3.12 12.12 -6.58
N PHE A 74 3.27 12.86 -5.49
CA PHE A 74 3.25 12.34 -4.14
C PHE A 74 2.52 13.32 -3.23
N GLU A 75 1.36 12.89 -2.74
CA GLU A 75 0.59 13.60 -1.72
C GLU A 75 0.49 12.76 -0.46
N VAL A 76 0.91 13.37 0.64
CA VAL A 76 0.85 12.78 1.97
C VAL A 76 -0.58 12.91 2.50
N PRO A 77 -1.16 11.85 3.09
CA PRO A 77 -2.45 11.89 3.74
C PRO A 77 -2.55 13.03 4.75
N LEU A 78 -3.71 13.69 4.78
CA LEU A 78 -4.00 14.75 5.76
C LEU A 78 -4.79 14.20 6.97
N ALA A 79 -5.17 12.92 6.93
CA ALA A 79 -5.99 12.25 7.93
C ALA A 79 -5.49 12.43 9.38
N THR A 80 -6.38 12.96 10.24
CA THR A 80 -6.16 13.35 11.65
C THR A 80 -5.90 12.20 12.64
N GLY A 81 -5.57 10.99 12.15
CA GLY A 81 -5.47 9.78 12.97
C GLY A 81 -4.17 8.99 12.85
N ALA A 82 -3.34 9.27 11.84
CA ALA A 82 -2.05 8.63 11.65
C ALA A 82 -0.95 9.67 11.44
N ALA A 83 0.18 9.47 12.09
CA ALA A 83 1.39 10.25 11.84
C ALA A 83 2.10 9.70 10.60
N ILE A 84 2.41 10.58 9.65
CA ILE A 84 3.14 10.22 8.43
C ILE A 84 4.56 10.79 8.48
N PHE A 85 5.54 9.92 8.28
CA PHE A 85 6.96 10.26 8.18
C PHE A 85 7.39 10.03 6.73
N ALA A 86 7.23 11.06 5.89
CA ALA A 86 7.65 11.02 4.50
C ALA A 86 9.18 11.16 4.37
N THR A 87 9.79 10.34 3.53
CA THR A 87 11.23 10.36 3.21
C THR A 87 11.52 10.87 1.79
N ALA A 88 10.47 11.07 0.99
CA ALA A 88 10.55 11.57 -0.38
C ALA A 88 9.51 12.68 -0.63
N LYS A 89 9.63 13.38 -1.76
CA LYS A 89 8.66 14.36 -2.27
C LYS A 89 8.39 14.17 -3.76
N SER A 90 7.34 14.81 -4.27
CA SER A 90 7.07 14.90 -5.71
C SER A 90 8.30 15.41 -6.47
N GLY A 91 8.66 14.72 -7.56
CA GLY A 91 9.83 14.99 -8.39
C GLY A 91 11.11 14.27 -7.95
N ASP A 92 11.13 13.60 -6.79
CA ASP A 92 12.29 12.83 -6.36
C ASP A 92 12.44 11.53 -7.17
N LEU A 93 13.69 11.15 -7.42
CA LEU A 93 14.04 9.87 -8.03
C LEU A 93 14.20 8.80 -6.95
N ILE A 94 13.34 7.79 -6.95
CA ILE A 94 13.52 6.58 -6.17
C ILE A 94 14.59 5.72 -6.85
N SER A 95 15.69 5.51 -6.14
CA SER A 95 16.85 4.75 -6.62
C SER A 95 16.64 3.24 -6.44
N SER A 96 17.24 2.44 -7.32
CA SER A 96 17.38 1.00 -7.14
C SER A 96 18.55 0.60 -6.23
N PHE A 97 19.38 1.56 -5.78
CA PHE A 97 20.60 1.28 -5.01
C PHE A 97 20.40 1.30 -3.49
N TYR A 98 19.25 1.77 -3.01
CA TYR A 98 18.93 1.91 -1.59
C TYR A 98 17.55 1.34 -1.31
N GLU A 99 17.19 1.26 -0.03
CA GLU A 99 15.83 0.85 0.36
C GLU A 99 14.80 1.81 -0.23
N PRO A 100 13.75 1.31 -0.89
CA PRO A 100 12.79 2.13 -1.63
C PRO A 100 11.69 2.72 -0.72
N VAL A 101 12.03 3.10 0.52
CA VAL A 101 11.05 3.65 1.47
C VAL A 101 10.60 5.05 1.03
N ILE A 102 9.30 5.22 0.80
CA ILE A 102 8.67 6.50 0.43
C ILE A 102 8.16 7.23 1.67
N ALA A 103 7.51 6.49 2.57
CA ALA A 103 6.97 7.02 3.82
C ALA A 103 6.72 5.91 4.84
N GLN A 104 6.72 6.26 6.12
CA GLN A 104 6.16 5.42 7.18
C GLN A 104 4.86 6.05 7.70
N ALA A 105 3.85 5.22 7.96
CA ALA A 105 2.57 5.65 8.54
C ALA A 105 2.34 4.92 9.86
N VAL A 106 2.03 5.67 10.92
CA VAL A 106 1.83 5.12 12.27
C VAL A 106 0.51 5.62 12.84
N ALA A 107 -0.38 4.70 13.22
CA ALA A 107 -1.63 5.02 13.90
C ALA A 107 -1.59 4.60 15.36
N VAL A 108 -2.14 5.46 16.24
CA VAL A 108 -2.26 5.22 17.67
C VAL A 108 -3.72 5.36 18.08
N ASP A 109 -4.22 4.40 18.86
CA ASP A 109 -5.52 4.50 19.51
C ASP A 109 -5.60 3.62 20.76
N SER A 110 -6.64 3.81 21.56
CA SER A 110 -7.05 2.99 22.70
C SER A 110 -7.41 1.55 22.35
N SER A 111 -7.76 1.26 21.07
CA SER A 111 -8.10 -0.09 20.61
C SER A 111 -7.38 -0.43 19.30
N ARG A 112 -7.08 -1.73 19.11
CA ARG A 112 -6.47 -2.23 17.87
C ARG A 112 -7.33 -1.93 16.65
N ASP A 113 -8.63 -2.18 16.74
CA ASP A 113 -9.58 -1.93 15.65
C ASP A 113 -9.63 -0.45 15.25
N SER A 114 -9.63 0.46 16.22
CA SER A 114 -9.61 1.90 15.96
C SER A 114 -8.27 2.35 15.34
N ALA A 115 -7.14 1.80 15.80
CA ALA A 115 -5.83 2.07 15.20
C ALA A 115 -5.76 1.55 13.76
N ILE A 116 -6.26 0.34 13.48
CA ILE A 116 -6.38 -0.21 12.12
C ILE A 116 -7.26 0.69 11.25
N THR A 117 -8.41 1.14 11.76
CA THR A 117 -9.33 2.01 11.02
C THR A 117 -8.68 3.34 10.64
N LYS A 118 -8.01 4.00 11.59
CA LYS A 118 -7.23 5.23 11.32
C LYS A 118 -6.16 5.01 10.27
N LEU A 119 -5.41 3.91 10.39
CA LEU A 119 -4.36 3.59 9.44
C LEU A 119 -4.92 3.30 8.04
N ARG A 120 -6.04 2.58 7.92
CA ARG A 120 -6.72 2.34 6.65
C ARG A 120 -7.11 3.63 5.94
N VAL A 121 -7.71 4.57 6.67
CA VAL A 121 -8.10 5.88 6.12
C VAL A 121 -6.87 6.61 5.61
N ALA A 122 -5.83 6.70 6.43
CA ALA A 122 -4.57 7.33 6.00
C ALA A 122 -3.97 6.64 4.77
N LEU A 123 -3.92 5.30 4.75
CA LEU A 123 -3.42 4.56 3.60
C LEU A 123 -4.26 4.79 2.34
N SER A 124 -5.56 5.05 2.47
CA SER A 124 -6.47 5.32 1.34
C SER A 124 -6.25 6.67 0.67
N GLU A 125 -5.74 7.66 1.42
CA GLU A 125 -5.53 9.03 0.95
C GLU A 125 -4.19 9.26 0.26
N PHE A 126 -3.24 8.32 0.36
CA PHE A 126 -1.98 8.43 -0.36
C PHE A 126 -2.23 8.50 -1.87
N ILE A 127 -1.68 9.53 -2.50
CA ILE A 127 -1.54 9.61 -3.95
C ILE A 127 -0.06 9.44 -4.24
N ILE A 128 0.29 8.34 -4.92
CA ILE A 128 1.66 8.03 -5.33
C ILE A 128 1.61 7.62 -6.80
N GLU A 129 2.29 8.38 -7.65
CA GLU A 129 2.38 8.13 -9.08
C GLU A 129 3.84 8.04 -9.54
N GLY A 130 4.05 7.38 -10.69
CA GLY A 130 5.37 7.21 -11.32
C GLY A 130 6.13 5.96 -10.89
N VAL A 131 5.72 5.30 -9.80
CA VAL A 131 6.28 4.03 -9.31
C VAL A 131 5.16 3.09 -8.85
N LYS A 132 5.43 1.78 -8.81
CA LYS A 132 4.59 0.80 -8.12
C LYS A 132 4.89 0.82 -6.63
N THR A 133 3.91 0.50 -5.80
CA THR A 133 4.07 0.46 -4.35
C THR A 133 3.40 -0.75 -3.72
N ASN A 134 3.84 -1.08 -2.51
CA ASN A 134 3.19 -2.10 -1.67
C ASN A 134 1.87 -1.63 -1.02
N LEU A 135 1.44 -0.40 -1.28
CA LEU A 135 0.27 0.20 -0.66
C LEU A 135 -1.02 -0.63 -0.81
N PRO A 136 -1.35 -1.24 -1.97
CA PRO A 136 -2.53 -2.10 -2.10
C PRO A 136 -2.46 -3.32 -1.18
N LEU A 137 -1.29 -3.96 -1.08
CA LEU A 137 -1.08 -5.10 -0.19
C LEU A 137 -1.24 -4.70 1.28
N LEU A 138 -0.65 -3.57 1.70
CA LEU A 138 -0.80 -3.07 3.07
C LEU A 138 -2.27 -2.85 3.43
N ARG A 139 -3.07 -2.27 2.52
CA ARG A 139 -4.51 -2.09 2.72
C ARG A 139 -5.24 -3.42 2.88
N ALA A 140 -4.87 -4.44 2.11
CA ALA A 140 -5.50 -5.76 2.23
C ALA A 140 -5.09 -6.53 3.48
N ILE A 141 -3.83 -6.43 3.92
CA ILE A 141 -3.37 -7.03 5.19
C ILE A 141 -4.18 -6.48 6.37
N LEU A 142 -4.47 -5.17 6.37
CA LEU A 142 -5.30 -4.54 7.40
C LEU A 142 -6.75 -5.06 7.42
N GLU A 143 -7.22 -5.74 6.36
CA GLU A 143 -8.53 -6.38 6.32
C GLU A 143 -8.57 -7.78 6.89
N LEU A 144 -7.43 -8.47 6.95
CA LEU A 144 -7.37 -9.88 7.33
C LEU A 144 -7.90 -10.08 8.76
N PRO A 145 -8.83 -11.04 8.97
CA PRO A 145 -9.33 -11.38 10.30
C PRO A 145 -8.22 -11.70 11.30
N GLU A 146 -7.20 -12.43 10.86
CA GLU A 146 -6.01 -12.83 11.63
C GLU A 146 -5.23 -11.60 12.07
N PHE A 147 -5.00 -10.66 11.15
CA PHE A 147 -4.31 -9.40 11.46
C PHE A 147 -5.12 -8.52 12.42
N LYS A 148 -6.45 -8.41 12.23
CA LYS A 148 -7.35 -7.68 13.13
C LYS A 148 -7.34 -8.28 14.53
N ALA A 149 -7.43 -9.61 14.63
CA ALA A 149 -7.37 -10.33 15.91
C ALA A 149 -5.99 -10.26 16.59
N GLY A 150 -4.92 -9.96 15.83
CA GLY A 150 -3.55 -10.04 16.32
C GLY A 150 -3.03 -11.47 16.41
N ASP A 151 -3.74 -12.43 15.81
CA ASP A 151 -3.35 -13.83 15.70
C ASP A 151 -2.50 -14.00 14.44
N VAL A 152 -1.29 -13.43 14.47
CA VAL A 152 -0.37 -13.40 13.33
C VAL A 152 0.99 -13.96 13.74
N ASP A 153 1.60 -14.70 12.82
CA ASP A 153 2.99 -15.11 12.90
C ASP A 153 3.73 -14.79 11.60
N SER A 154 5.02 -15.16 11.53
CA SER A 154 5.85 -14.90 10.36
C SER A 154 5.38 -15.62 9.09
N SER A 155 4.48 -16.60 9.19
CA SER A 155 3.98 -17.39 8.06
C SER A 155 2.82 -16.75 7.31
N LEU A 156 2.19 -15.70 7.85
CA LEU A 156 1.02 -15.04 7.28
C LEU A 156 1.18 -14.70 5.78
N LEU A 157 2.38 -14.31 5.35
CA LEU A 157 2.70 -13.95 3.96
C LEU A 157 3.66 -14.93 3.27
N LEU A 158 4.03 -16.04 3.93
CA LEU A 158 4.94 -17.04 3.34
C LEU A 158 4.23 -18.02 2.41
N ASP A 159 2.92 -18.25 2.64
CA ASP A 159 2.13 -19.07 1.73
C ASP A 159 1.86 -18.32 0.42
N LYS A 160 2.46 -18.80 -0.67
CA LYS A 160 2.40 -18.14 -1.98
C LYS A 160 1.00 -18.13 -2.57
N ASP A 161 0.19 -19.15 -2.28
CA ASP A 161 -1.17 -19.25 -2.81
C ASP A 161 -2.08 -18.23 -2.12
N SER A 162 -2.03 -18.16 -0.77
CA SER A 162 -2.75 -17.14 0.00
C SER A 162 -2.31 -15.72 -0.34
N LEU A 163 -1.00 -15.50 -0.49
CA LEU A 163 -0.48 -14.19 -0.91
C LEU A 163 -0.99 -13.83 -2.31
N LYS A 164 -0.97 -14.77 -3.25
CA LYS A 164 -1.50 -14.55 -4.60
C LYS A 164 -2.99 -14.22 -4.58
N GLU A 165 -3.79 -14.92 -3.80
CA GLU A 165 -5.22 -14.62 -3.63
C GLU A 165 -5.44 -13.21 -3.05
N LEU A 166 -4.65 -12.84 -2.04
CA LEU A 166 -4.69 -11.50 -1.46
C LEU A 166 -4.32 -10.42 -2.49
N LEU A 167 -3.28 -10.68 -3.28
CA LEU A 167 -2.81 -9.79 -4.32
C LEU A 167 -3.81 -9.64 -5.48
N GLU A 168 -4.45 -10.72 -5.90
CA GLU A 168 -5.51 -10.70 -6.90
C GLU A 168 -6.69 -9.83 -6.45
N LYS A 169 -7.06 -9.86 -5.17
CA LYS A 169 -8.10 -8.97 -4.60
C LYS A 169 -7.68 -7.50 -4.57
N THR A 170 -6.38 -7.22 -4.53
CA THR A 170 -5.84 -5.85 -4.55
C THR A 170 -5.60 -5.31 -5.95
N ARG A 171 -5.78 -6.15 -6.98
CA ARG A 171 -5.56 -5.76 -8.36
C ARG A 171 -6.52 -4.63 -8.72
N ILE A 172 -5.94 -3.45 -9.01
CA ILE A 172 -6.70 -2.34 -9.59
C ILE A 172 -6.87 -2.69 -11.06
N ASP A 173 -8.12 -2.84 -11.50
CA ASP A 173 -8.42 -3.09 -12.91
C ASP A 173 -7.87 -1.95 -13.74
N THR A 174 -7.08 -2.31 -14.75
CA THR A 174 -6.51 -1.33 -15.66
C THR A 174 -7.61 -0.70 -16.51
N GLU A 175 -7.30 0.45 -17.10
CA GLU A 175 -8.12 1.05 -18.14
C GLU A 175 -8.51 0.06 -19.25
N GLU A 176 -7.62 -0.88 -19.57
CA GLU A 176 -7.85 -1.95 -20.55
C GLU A 176 -8.79 -3.04 -20.01
N ASP A 177 -8.67 -3.42 -18.73
CA ASP A 177 -9.60 -4.34 -18.07
C ASP A 177 -11.02 -3.74 -18.02
N ILE A 178 -11.13 -2.44 -17.68
CA ILE A 178 -12.39 -1.70 -17.63
C ILE A 178 -13.00 -1.62 -19.03
N ALA A 179 -12.20 -1.28 -20.05
CA ALA A 179 -12.65 -1.24 -21.43
C ALA A 179 -13.09 -2.62 -21.94
N ALA A 180 -12.37 -3.69 -21.58
CA ALA A 180 -12.74 -5.07 -21.91
C ALA A 180 -14.04 -5.49 -21.23
N LEU A 181 -14.26 -5.11 -19.97
CA LEU A 181 -15.49 -5.39 -19.24
C LEU A 181 -16.70 -4.67 -19.85
N ILE A 182 -16.54 -3.38 -20.21
CA ILE A 182 -17.58 -2.59 -20.91
C ILE A 182 -17.90 -3.23 -22.26
N ALA A 183 -16.88 -3.64 -23.03
CA ALA A 183 -17.07 -4.35 -24.28
C ALA A 183 -17.85 -5.65 -24.08
N ALA A 184 -17.45 -6.49 -23.12
CA ALA A 184 -18.11 -7.77 -22.84
C ALA A 184 -19.57 -7.60 -22.41
N LEU A 185 -19.87 -6.64 -21.53
CA LEU A 185 -21.24 -6.33 -21.12
C LEU A 185 -22.11 -5.84 -22.29
N THR A 186 -21.55 -5.01 -23.17
CA THR A 186 -22.24 -4.54 -24.37
C THR A 186 -22.56 -5.69 -25.32
N LEU A 187 -21.60 -6.60 -25.54
CA LEU A 187 -21.76 -7.79 -26.39
C LEU A 187 -22.73 -8.84 -25.82
N HIS A 188 -22.87 -8.90 -24.50
CA HIS A 188 -23.80 -9.80 -23.84
C HIS A 188 -25.25 -9.29 -23.93
N ASN A 189 -25.43 -7.96 -23.96
CA ASN A 189 -26.74 -7.33 -24.18
C ASN A 189 -27.14 -7.25 -25.66
N ASP A 190 -26.18 -7.36 -26.59
CA ASP A 190 -26.43 -7.46 -28.02
C ASP A 190 -26.59 -8.92 -28.45
N THR A 191 -27.75 -9.26 -29.02
CA THR A 191 -28.16 -10.62 -29.41
C THR A 191 -27.30 -11.26 -30.53
N ASN A 192 -26.25 -10.58 -31.02
CA ASN A 192 -25.40 -10.99 -32.15
C ASN A 192 -23.91 -11.13 -31.77
N SER A 193 -23.62 -11.62 -30.57
CA SER A 193 -22.28 -11.72 -29.96
C SER A 193 -21.24 -12.47 -30.82
N GLU A 194 -21.66 -13.47 -31.62
CA GLU A 194 -20.77 -14.31 -32.43
C GLU A 194 -20.10 -13.59 -33.61
N GLN A 195 -20.78 -12.61 -34.22
CA GLN A 195 -20.21 -11.87 -35.36
C GLN A 195 -19.06 -10.96 -34.92
N ILE A 196 -19.10 -10.51 -33.68
CA ILE A 196 -18.18 -9.51 -33.15
C ILE A 196 -16.90 -10.17 -32.61
N ILE A 197 -17.03 -11.33 -31.96
CA ILE A 197 -15.88 -12.16 -31.52
C ILE A 197 -15.03 -12.56 -32.74
N ASN A 198 -15.67 -12.92 -33.86
CA ASN A 198 -14.99 -13.27 -35.11
C ASN A 198 -14.25 -12.09 -35.77
N ALA A 199 -14.68 -10.85 -35.53
CA ALA A 199 -14.01 -9.65 -36.03
C ALA A 199 -12.78 -9.29 -35.18
N ALA A 200 -12.86 -9.46 -33.85
CA ALA A 200 -11.74 -9.22 -32.95
C ALA A 200 -10.60 -10.25 -33.11
N GLY A 201 -10.94 -11.52 -33.38
CA GLY A 201 -9.95 -12.59 -33.54
C GLY A 201 -9.11 -12.56 -34.83
N ARG A 202 -9.37 -11.61 -35.76
CA ARG A 202 -8.74 -11.60 -37.10
C ARG A 202 -7.74 -10.48 -37.36
N SER A 203 -7.49 -9.53 -36.45
CA SER A 203 -6.58 -8.42 -36.72
C SER A 203 -5.43 -8.32 -35.72
N GLU A 204 -4.20 -8.49 -36.22
CA GLU A 204 -3.03 -7.87 -35.59
C GLU A 204 -3.23 -6.34 -35.59
N GLY A 205 -3.18 -5.70 -34.42
CA GLY A 205 -3.39 -4.26 -34.26
C GLY A 205 -4.78 -3.85 -33.74
N PHE A 206 -5.55 -4.76 -33.14
CA PHE A 206 -6.84 -4.44 -32.56
C PHE A 206 -6.69 -3.56 -31.30
N SER A 207 -7.11 -2.29 -31.41
CA SER A 207 -7.21 -1.38 -30.27
C SER A 207 -8.59 -1.51 -29.62
N ILE A 208 -8.61 -1.95 -28.37
CA ILE A 208 -9.84 -2.15 -27.57
C ILE A 208 -10.60 -0.83 -27.40
N TRP A 209 -9.89 0.29 -27.28
CA TRP A 209 -10.47 1.64 -27.22
C TRP A 209 -11.21 2.05 -28.49
N ASN A 210 -10.63 1.80 -29.66
CA ASN A 210 -11.30 2.09 -30.93
C ASN A 210 -12.55 1.23 -31.13
N PHE A 211 -12.53 0.02 -30.57
CA PHE A 211 -13.64 -0.90 -30.65
C PHE A 211 -14.79 -0.52 -29.70
N THR A 212 -14.50 -0.24 -28.42
CA THR A 212 -15.51 0.23 -27.46
C THR A 212 -16.15 1.54 -27.89
N ALA A 213 -15.36 2.50 -28.38
CA ALA A 213 -15.88 3.77 -28.91
C ALA A 213 -16.84 3.57 -30.10
N ARG A 214 -16.54 2.64 -31.01
CA ARG A 214 -17.41 2.32 -32.16
C ARG A 214 -18.73 1.66 -31.73
N LEU A 215 -18.69 0.79 -30.72
CA LEU A 215 -19.88 0.14 -30.17
C LEU A 215 -20.81 1.14 -29.46
N LEU A 216 -20.25 2.01 -28.62
CA LEU A 216 -21.01 3.03 -27.91
C LEU A 216 -21.67 4.04 -28.87
N ASN A 217 -20.94 4.49 -29.91
CA ASN A 217 -21.47 5.40 -30.92
C ASN A 217 -22.58 4.78 -31.78
N ARG A 218 -22.62 3.46 -31.93
CA ARG A 218 -23.67 2.76 -32.69
C ARG A 218 -25.03 2.86 -32.00
N ASN A 219 -25.05 2.70 -30.68
CA ASN A 219 -26.29 2.77 -29.89
C ASN A 219 -26.79 4.21 -29.67
N SER A 220 -25.96 5.23 -29.93
CA SER A 220 -26.37 6.64 -29.84
C SER A 220 -27.09 7.15 -31.09
N MET A 221 -27.14 6.36 -32.17
CA MET A 221 -27.80 6.72 -33.44
C MET A 221 -29.21 6.11 -33.61
N GLU A 222 -29.71 5.33 -32.64
CA GLU A 222 -31.03 4.69 -32.68
C GLU A 222 -32.09 5.31 -31.73
N ILE A 223 -31.93 6.59 -31.33
CA ILE A 223 -32.96 7.37 -30.62
C ILE A 223 -33.37 8.56 -31.48
#